data_AF-A0A4V4NE68-F1
#
_entry.id   AF-A0A4V4NE68-F1
#
_cell.length_a   1.000
_cell.length_b   1.000
_cell.length_c   1.000
_cell.angle_alpha   90.00
_cell.angle_beta   90.00
_cell.angle_gamma   90.00
#
_symmetry.space_group_name_H-M   'P 1'
#
loop_
_entity.id
_entity.type
_entity.pdbx_description
1 polymer ?
#
loop_
_entity_poly.entity_id
_entity_poly.type
_entity_poly.pdbx_seq_one_letter_code
_entity_poly.pdbx_strand_id
1 'polypeptide(L)'
;MARAKIERKFSEFSELNHGSLPMLRMENTTRNNIVAVLGEFVGTFLFLFFSFAGTQVANTPLGAPGSNPNLPSIIFIALAFGVSLTANVWAFYRVTGGMFNPVVTLALMICGGLPPIRGLLIMPTQIIAGLCAAGVASALFPGPLAVTTSLGGGANIAQGFFIEVFLTTQLVFVILMLAVEKHRSTFLAPVSTLPADL
;
A
#
# COMPACT_ATOMS: atom_id res chain seq x y z
N MET A 1 29.11 -32.36 -9.01
CA MET A 1 27.67 -32.65 -9.27
C MET A 1 26.70 -31.78 -8.47
N ALA A 2 26.91 -31.54 -7.16
CA ALA A 2 25.99 -30.73 -6.35
C ALA A 2 25.89 -29.24 -6.78
N ARG A 3 27.02 -28.60 -7.14
CA ARG A 3 27.04 -27.20 -7.62
C ARG A 3 26.22 -26.99 -8.90
N ALA A 4 26.38 -27.86 -9.90
CA ALA A 4 25.61 -27.79 -11.13
C ALA A 4 24.10 -28.00 -10.90
N LYS A 5 23.71 -28.79 -9.88
CA LYS A 5 22.30 -28.98 -9.52
C LYS A 5 21.70 -27.76 -8.81
N ILE A 6 22.52 -27.04 -8.03
CA ILE A 6 22.15 -25.78 -7.37
C ILE A 6 22.04 -24.66 -8.41
N GLU A 7 23.02 -24.52 -9.30
CA GLU A 7 23.00 -23.53 -10.40
C GLU A 7 21.84 -23.77 -11.35
N ARG A 8 21.50 -25.03 -11.65
CA ARG A 8 20.34 -25.37 -12.47
C ARG A 8 19.01 -25.07 -11.77
N LYS A 9 18.93 -25.28 -10.45
CA LYS A 9 17.75 -24.91 -9.64
C LYS A 9 17.60 -23.40 -9.49
N PHE A 10 18.72 -22.67 -9.45
CA PHE A 10 18.77 -21.20 -9.46
C PHE A 10 18.41 -20.63 -10.84
N SER A 11 18.81 -21.33 -11.92
CA SER A 11 18.44 -21.05 -13.31
C SER A 11 16.96 -21.31 -13.56
N GLU A 12 16.41 -22.44 -13.11
CA GLU A 12 14.96 -22.72 -13.19
C GLU A 12 14.15 -21.70 -12.37
N PHE A 13 14.61 -21.31 -11.18
CA PHE A 13 14.00 -20.23 -10.39
C PHE A 13 14.12 -18.85 -11.09
N SER A 14 15.19 -18.63 -11.86
CA SER A 14 15.39 -17.43 -12.67
C SER A 14 14.50 -17.39 -13.92
N GLU A 15 14.25 -18.55 -14.56
CA GLU A 15 13.39 -18.67 -15.74
C GLU A 15 11.89 -18.65 -15.41
N LEU A 16 11.48 -19.21 -14.28
CA LEU A 16 10.12 -19.03 -13.73
C LEU A 16 9.80 -17.56 -13.38
N ASN A 17 10.82 -16.71 -13.34
CA ASN A 17 10.77 -15.32 -12.93
C ASN A 17 10.75 -14.33 -14.13
N HIS A 18 10.55 -14.82 -15.36
CA HIS A 18 10.32 -13.96 -16.55
C HIS A 18 8.92 -13.30 -16.61
N GLY A 19 8.04 -13.59 -15.63
CA GLY A 19 6.68 -13.07 -15.54
C GLY A 19 6.51 -11.74 -14.81
N SER A 20 7.44 -11.38 -13.92
CA SER A 20 7.32 -10.29 -12.93
C SER A 20 7.59 -8.90 -13.51
N LEU A 21 6.96 -7.85 -12.93
CA LEU A 21 7.19 -6.46 -13.34
C LEU A 21 8.68 -6.07 -13.34
N PRO A 22 9.16 -5.30 -14.34
CA PRO A 22 10.59 -4.97 -14.48
C PRO A 22 11.19 -4.29 -13.25
N MET A 23 10.37 -3.49 -12.55
CA MET A 23 10.79 -2.68 -11.41
C MET A 23 10.92 -3.48 -10.11
N LEU A 24 10.12 -4.54 -9.96
CA LEU A 24 10.24 -5.53 -8.87
C LEU A 24 11.58 -6.29 -8.94
N ARG A 25 12.23 -6.31 -10.11
CA ARG A 25 13.56 -6.89 -10.36
C ARG A 25 14.69 -5.85 -10.37
N MET A 26 14.47 -4.60 -9.93
CA MET A 26 15.56 -3.62 -9.83
C MET A 26 16.72 -4.21 -9.04
N GLU A 27 17.92 -4.21 -9.61
CA GLU A 27 19.11 -4.73 -8.95
C GLU A 27 19.32 -4.06 -7.60
N ASN A 28 19.82 -4.81 -6.62
CA ASN A 28 20.13 -4.34 -5.26
C ASN A 28 21.38 -3.45 -5.23
N THR A 29 21.42 -2.44 -6.10
CA THR A 29 22.44 -1.41 -6.05
C THR A 29 22.07 -0.36 -5.00
N THR A 30 23.07 0.27 -4.40
CA THR A 30 22.86 1.34 -3.41
C THR A 30 21.98 2.45 -3.97
N ARG A 31 22.21 2.86 -5.22
CA ARG A 31 21.40 3.87 -5.92
C ARG A 31 19.93 3.48 -5.99
N ASN A 32 19.63 2.25 -6.40
CA ASN A 32 18.27 1.76 -6.54
C ASN A 32 17.55 1.64 -5.20
N ASN A 33 18.27 1.22 -4.16
CA ASN A 33 17.71 1.13 -2.81
C ASN A 33 17.43 2.52 -2.22
N ILE A 34 18.28 3.52 -2.48
CA ILE A 34 18.01 4.91 -2.09
C ILE A 34 16.77 5.44 -2.80
N VAL A 35 16.65 5.22 -4.11
CA VAL A 35 15.46 5.63 -4.89
C VAL A 35 14.19 4.96 -4.35
N ALA A 36 14.26 3.66 -4.03
CA ALA A 36 13.14 2.93 -3.45
C ALA A 36 12.72 3.50 -2.08
N VAL A 37 13.69 3.74 -1.19
CA VAL A 37 13.43 4.34 0.13
C VAL A 37 12.80 5.72 -0.01
N LEU A 38 13.37 6.60 -0.84
CA LEU A 38 12.84 7.96 -1.02
C LEU A 38 11.44 7.97 -1.63
N GLY A 39 11.20 7.16 -2.67
CA GLY A 39 9.88 7.13 -3.29
C GLY A 39 8.83 6.47 -2.40
N GLU A 40 9.17 5.44 -1.62
CA GLU A 40 8.26 4.88 -0.62
C GLU A 40 7.99 5.85 0.53
N PHE A 41 8.99 6.64 0.95
CA PHE A 41 8.76 7.70 1.93
C PHE A 41 7.78 8.76 1.40
N VAL A 42 8.09 9.36 0.25
CA VAL A 42 7.29 10.45 -0.32
C VAL A 42 5.89 9.95 -0.66
N GLY A 43 5.76 8.79 -1.28
CA GLY A 43 4.46 8.28 -1.68
C GLY A 43 3.60 7.82 -0.51
N THR A 44 4.17 7.18 0.54
CA THR A 44 3.41 6.89 1.77
C THR A 44 3.02 8.17 2.50
N PHE A 45 3.91 9.16 2.55
CA PHE A 45 3.62 10.46 3.16
C PHE A 45 2.43 11.12 2.45
N LEU A 46 2.47 11.23 1.12
CA LEU A 46 1.41 11.86 0.34
C LEU A 46 0.10 11.06 0.44
N PHE A 47 0.18 9.72 0.30
CA PHE A 47 -0.97 8.84 0.45
C PHE A 47 -1.70 9.09 1.77
N LEU A 48 -0.98 8.95 2.89
CA LEU A 48 -1.56 9.09 4.22
C LEU A 48 -1.92 10.53 4.56
N PHE A 49 -1.18 11.52 4.07
CA PHE A 49 -1.48 12.93 4.32
C PHE A 49 -2.85 13.32 3.76
N PHE A 50 -3.12 13.02 2.48
CA PHE A 50 -4.44 13.32 1.90
C PHE A 50 -5.57 12.47 2.52
N SER A 51 -5.27 11.23 2.88
CA SER A 51 -6.25 10.35 3.55
C SER A 51 -6.62 10.87 4.94
N PHE A 52 -5.63 11.30 5.72
CA PHE A 52 -5.83 11.89 7.05
C PHE A 52 -6.48 13.26 6.97
N ALA A 53 -6.11 14.10 6.01
CA ALA A 53 -6.78 15.37 5.76
C ALA A 53 -8.28 15.18 5.50
N GLY A 54 -8.64 14.25 4.59
CA GLY A 54 -10.04 13.91 4.32
C GLY A 54 -10.76 13.38 5.55
N THR A 55 -10.10 12.50 6.32
CA THR A 55 -10.67 11.93 7.55
C THR A 55 -10.90 12.98 8.63
N GLN A 56 -9.96 13.90 8.81
CA GLN A 56 -10.06 14.98 9.78
C GLN A 56 -11.25 15.90 9.45
N VAL A 57 -11.41 16.26 8.17
CA VAL A 57 -12.54 17.06 7.70
C VAL A 57 -13.87 16.33 7.90
N ALA A 58 -13.93 15.03 7.56
CA ALA A 58 -15.13 14.21 7.75
C ALA A 58 -15.57 14.13 9.22
N ASN A 59 -14.60 14.09 10.13
CA ASN A 59 -14.82 13.99 11.56
C ASN A 59 -14.88 15.36 12.25
N THR A 60 -15.05 16.47 11.54
CA THR A 60 -15.17 17.81 12.15
C THR A 60 -16.54 18.45 11.84
N PRO A 61 -17.46 18.54 12.82
CA PRO A 61 -17.35 18.07 14.20
C PRO A 61 -17.49 16.55 14.32
N LEU A 62 -16.87 15.99 15.37
CA LEU A 62 -16.98 14.57 15.69
C LEU A 62 -18.43 14.22 16.05
N GLY A 63 -18.91 13.07 15.57
CA GLY A 63 -20.21 12.54 15.97
C GLY A 63 -20.28 12.27 17.48
N ALA A 64 -21.45 12.48 18.07
CA ALA A 64 -21.65 12.20 19.49
C ALA A 64 -21.45 10.70 19.79
N PRO A 65 -20.91 10.33 20.97
CA PRO A 65 -20.77 8.94 21.36
C PRO A 65 -22.10 8.18 21.26
N GLY A 66 -22.09 7.04 20.57
CA GLY A 66 -23.29 6.22 20.36
C GLY A 66 -24.23 6.70 19.25
N SER A 67 -23.86 7.73 18.48
CA SER A 67 -24.63 8.12 17.29
C SER A 67 -24.62 7.02 16.23
N ASN A 68 -25.70 6.94 15.45
CA ASN A 68 -25.75 6.07 14.27
C ASN A 68 -24.60 6.40 13.29
N PRO A 69 -24.13 5.41 12.51
CA PRO A 69 -23.09 5.64 11.50
C PRO A 69 -23.48 6.74 10.51
N ASN A 70 -22.59 7.72 10.32
CA ASN A 70 -22.75 8.77 9.33
C ASN A 70 -22.24 8.26 7.97
N LEU A 71 -23.14 7.70 7.16
CA LEU A 71 -22.81 7.10 5.86
C LEU A 71 -22.08 8.08 4.92
N PRO A 72 -22.49 9.36 4.75
CA PRO A 72 -21.72 10.32 3.96
C PRO A 72 -20.26 10.46 4.41
N SER A 73 -20.01 10.52 5.72
CA SER A 73 -18.65 10.65 6.26
C SER A 73 -17.83 9.39 6.01
N ILE A 74 -18.42 8.21 6.19
CA ILE A 74 -17.76 6.92 5.94
C ILE A 74 -17.37 6.78 4.46
N ILE A 75 -18.28 7.14 3.54
CA ILE A 75 -18.00 7.12 2.10
C ILE A 75 -16.89 8.11 1.75
N PHE A 76 -16.93 9.32 2.31
CA PHE A 76 -15.90 10.33 2.06
C PHE A 76 -14.52 9.88 2.57
N ILE A 77 -14.43 9.28 3.76
CA ILE A 77 -13.20 8.69 4.30
C ILE A 77 -12.70 7.56 3.38
N ALA A 78 -13.58 6.65 2.98
CA ALA A 78 -13.22 5.54 2.09
C ALA A 78 -12.67 6.05 0.75
N LEU A 79 -13.28 7.10 0.17
CA LEU A 79 -12.80 7.74 -1.05
C LEU A 79 -11.49 8.48 -0.83
N ALA A 80 -11.30 9.17 0.30
CA ALA A 80 -10.05 9.86 0.62
C ALA A 80 -8.87 8.87 0.64
N PHE A 81 -9.02 7.71 1.30
CA PHE A 81 -8.01 6.66 1.28
C PHE A 81 -7.86 6.02 -0.10
N GLY A 82 -8.96 5.62 -0.74
CA GLY A 82 -8.93 4.90 -2.01
C GLY A 82 -8.34 5.75 -3.16
N VAL A 83 -8.84 6.97 -3.35
CA VAL A 83 -8.38 7.86 -4.42
C VAL A 83 -6.94 8.32 -4.16
N SER A 84 -6.59 8.63 -2.91
CA SER A 84 -5.21 9.01 -2.57
C SER A 84 -4.25 7.87 -2.84
N LEU A 85 -4.59 6.63 -2.44
CA LEU A 85 -3.77 5.46 -2.72
C LEU A 85 -3.63 5.27 -4.24
N THR A 86 -4.73 5.25 -4.99
CA THR A 86 -4.71 5.08 -6.44
C THR A 86 -3.85 6.13 -7.15
N ALA A 87 -4.00 7.40 -6.80
CA ALA A 87 -3.24 8.49 -7.42
C ALA A 87 -1.73 8.37 -7.14
N ASN A 88 -1.36 8.08 -5.89
CA ASN A 88 0.05 7.91 -5.53
C ASN A 88 0.63 6.64 -6.14
N VAL A 89 -0.10 5.52 -6.15
CA VAL A 89 0.35 4.31 -6.84
C VAL A 89 0.58 4.65 -8.31
N TRP A 90 -0.35 5.28 -9.00
CA TRP A 90 -0.18 5.68 -10.40
C TRP A 90 1.09 6.51 -10.65
N ALA A 91 1.34 7.50 -9.80
CA ALA A 91 2.50 8.39 -9.95
C ALA A 91 3.84 7.67 -9.70
N PHE A 92 3.90 6.79 -8.70
CA PHE A 92 5.15 6.16 -8.24
C PHE A 92 5.32 4.71 -8.74
N TYR A 93 4.34 4.16 -9.45
CA TYR A 93 4.36 2.81 -10.00
C TYR A 93 5.46 2.60 -11.04
N ARG A 94 6.11 3.64 -11.55
CA ARG A 94 7.32 3.48 -12.40
C ARG A 94 8.63 3.76 -11.68
N VAL A 95 8.56 4.20 -10.42
CA VAL A 95 9.72 4.61 -9.63
C VAL A 95 10.07 3.56 -8.56
N THR A 96 9.11 3.15 -7.73
CA THR A 96 9.39 2.24 -6.58
C THR A 96 8.57 0.97 -6.52
N GLY A 97 7.42 0.93 -7.19
CA GLY A 97 6.42 -0.13 -7.00
C GLY A 97 5.11 0.40 -6.45
N GLY A 98 5.17 1.54 -5.75
CA GLY A 98 4.02 2.13 -5.08
C GLY A 98 3.43 1.20 -4.02
N MET A 99 4.28 0.60 -3.17
CA MET A 99 3.79 -0.37 -2.18
C MET A 99 3.04 0.36 -1.06
N PHE A 100 3.65 1.41 -0.54
CA PHE A 100 3.13 2.36 0.45
C PHE A 100 2.53 1.77 1.73
N ASN A 101 2.74 0.48 1.95
CA ASN A 101 2.14 -0.29 3.02
C ASN A 101 3.11 -1.44 3.39
N PRO A 102 3.43 -1.60 4.69
CA PRO A 102 4.35 -2.66 5.13
C PRO A 102 3.84 -4.08 4.84
N VAL A 103 2.53 -4.32 4.94
CA VAL A 103 1.93 -5.64 4.67
C VAL A 103 2.00 -5.98 3.18
N VAL A 104 1.78 -4.98 2.31
CA VAL A 104 1.96 -5.14 0.85
C VAL A 104 3.41 -5.46 0.52
N THR A 105 4.34 -4.73 1.13
CA THR A 105 5.78 -4.97 0.99
C THR A 105 6.15 -6.39 1.41
N LEU A 106 5.64 -6.83 2.58
CA LEU A 106 5.88 -8.17 3.10
C LEU A 106 5.31 -9.25 2.17
N ALA A 107 4.10 -9.06 1.65
CA ALA A 107 3.48 -10.00 0.71
C ALA A 107 4.34 -10.14 -0.56
N LEU A 108 4.83 -9.04 -1.12
CA LEU A 108 5.72 -9.07 -2.27
C LEU A 108 7.08 -9.71 -1.95
N MET A 109 7.62 -9.54 -0.74
CA MET A 109 8.82 -10.25 -0.32
C MET A 109 8.61 -11.77 -0.26
N ILE A 110 7.50 -12.22 0.34
CA ILE A 110 7.16 -13.65 0.49
C ILE A 110 6.90 -14.29 -0.88
N CYS A 111 6.18 -13.61 -1.76
CA CYS A 111 5.89 -14.08 -3.12
C CYS A 111 7.08 -13.96 -4.08
N GLY A 112 8.25 -13.47 -3.64
CA GLY A 112 9.44 -13.32 -4.47
C GLY A 112 9.40 -12.15 -5.46
N GLY A 113 8.41 -11.26 -5.32
CA GLY A 113 8.30 -10.03 -6.10
C GLY A 113 9.26 -8.93 -5.64
N LEU A 114 9.72 -8.91 -4.39
CA LEU A 114 10.63 -7.88 -3.90
C LEU A 114 11.87 -8.49 -3.22
N PRO A 115 13.09 -8.03 -3.53
CA PRO A 115 14.28 -8.48 -2.81
C PRO A 115 14.16 -8.21 -1.29
N PRO A 116 14.45 -9.20 -0.42
CA PRO A 116 14.22 -9.06 1.01
C PRO A 116 14.94 -7.87 1.66
N ILE A 117 16.18 -7.58 1.24
CA ILE A 117 16.96 -6.45 1.75
C ILE A 117 16.25 -5.12 1.47
N ARG A 118 15.71 -4.93 0.26
CA ARG A 118 14.96 -3.72 -0.09
C ARG A 118 13.69 -3.61 0.74
N GLY A 119 12.96 -4.71 0.89
CA GLY A 119 11.77 -4.77 1.73
C GLY A 119 12.02 -4.36 3.19
N LEU A 120 13.12 -4.85 3.78
CA LEU A 120 13.53 -4.49 5.14
C LEU A 120 13.92 -3.01 5.29
N LEU A 121 14.36 -2.34 4.23
CA LEU A 121 14.68 -0.91 4.26
C LEU A 121 13.42 -0.04 4.11
N ILE A 122 12.47 -0.44 3.26
CA ILE A 122 11.30 0.39 2.97
C ILE A 122 10.18 0.24 4.00
N MET A 123 10.02 -0.91 4.68
CA MET A 123 8.96 -1.06 5.68
C MET A 123 9.07 -0.06 6.84
N PRO A 124 10.25 0.13 7.48
CA PRO A 124 10.40 1.20 8.48
C PRO A 124 10.18 2.59 7.88
N THR A 125 10.60 2.79 6.64
CA THR A 125 10.42 4.06 5.92
C THR A 125 8.95 4.42 5.75
N GLN A 126 8.10 3.46 5.38
CA GLN A 126 6.65 3.65 5.25
C GLN A 126 6.02 4.01 6.61
N ILE A 127 6.47 3.39 7.70
CA ILE A 127 6.00 3.73 9.07
C ILE A 127 6.39 5.17 9.41
N ILE A 128 7.65 5.56 9.21
CA ILE A 128 8.12 6.92 9.49
C ILE A 128 7.36 7.95 8.64
N ALA A 129 7.13 7.67 7.36
CA ALA A 129 6.33 8.52 6.48
C ALA A 129 4.90 8.70 6.99
N GLY A 130 4.27 7.65 7.52
CA GLY A 130 2.96 7.73 8.16
C GLY A 130 2.95 8.57 9.42
N LEU A 131 3.98 8.47 10.27
CA LEU A 131 4.16 9.36 11.42
C LEU A 131 4.28 10.83 10.98
N CYS A 132 5.09 11.11 9.96
CA CYS A 132 5.23 12.46 9.41
C CYS A 132 3.90 12.97 8.84
N ALA A 133 3.16 12.15 8.10
CA ALA A 133 1.86 12.52 7.54
C ALA A 133 0.84 12.86 8.64
N ALA A 134 0.76 12.05 9.69
CA ALA A 134 -0.10 12.31 10.84
C ALA A 134 0.30 13.59 11.59
N GLY A 135 1.62 13.81 11.77
CA GLY A 135 2.15 15.02 12.41
C GLY A 135 1.84 16.29 11.63
N VAL A 136 2.01 16.27 10.31
CA VAL A 136 1.67 17.40 9.43
C VAL A 136 0.16 17.64 9.40
N ALA A 137 -0.66 16.59 9.32
CA ALA A 137 -2.12 16.74 9.39
C ALA A 137 -2.55 17.37 10.73
N SER A 138 -2.00 16.92 11.85
CA SER A 138 -2.27 17.48 13.18
C SER A 138 -1.88 18.97 13.27
N ALA A 139 -0.79 19.38 12.62
CA ALA A 139 -0.33 20.77 12.63
C ALA A 139 -1.17 21.69 11.71
N LEU A 140 -1.75 21.17 10.63
CA LEU A 140 -2.47 21.97 9.64
C LEU A 140 -3.96 22.11 9.93
N PHE A 141 -4.58 21.11 10.55
CA PHE A 141 -6.01 21.11 10.81
C PHE A 141 -6.31 21.45 12.27
N PRO A 142 -7.34 22.28 12.54
CA PRO A 142 -7.67 22.67 13.90
C PRO A 142 -8.28 21.52 14.70
N GLY A 143 -8.03 21.54 16.00
CA GLY A 143 -8.58 20.57 16.96
C GLY A 143 -7.74 19.30 17.09
N PRO A 144 -8.18 18.37 17.96
CA PRO A 144 -7.51 17.08 18.13
C PRO A 144 -7.55 16.27 16.83
N LEU A 145 -6.46 15.54 16.57
CA LEU A 145 -6.37 14.65 15.42
C LEU A 145 -7.38 13.49 15.57
N ALA A 146 -8.37 13.45 14.68
CA ALA A 146 -9.50 12.53 14.69
C ALA A 146 -9.39 11.49 13.55
N VAL A 147 -8.18 10.98 13.30
CA VAL A 147 -7.90 10.02 12.22
C VAL A 147 -7.41 8.66 12.74
N THR A 148 -7.31 8.53 14.07
CA THR A 148 -6.85 7.31 14.74
C THR A 148 -7.86 6.18 14.54
N THR A 149 -7.38 4.99 14.21
CA THR A 149 -8.22 3.79 14.14
C THR A 149 -8.56 3.30 15.53
N SER A 150 -9.85 3.07 15.78
CA SER A 150 -10.36 2.52 17.03
C SER A 150 -11.52 1.59 16.75
N LEU A 151 -11.77 0.62 17.64
CA LEU A 151 -13.00 -0.16 17.58
C LEU A 151 -14.21 0.76 17.72
N GLY A 152 -15.20 0.56 16.86
CA GLY A 152 -16.43 1.34 16.81
C GLY A 152 -17.64 0.46 16.52
N GLY A 153 -18.84 1.03 16.60
CA GLY A 153 -20.08 0.33 16.23
C GLY A 153 -20.40 -0.92 17.07
N GLY A 154 -19.84 -1.04 18.28
CA GLY A 154 -20.03 -2.19 19.16
C GLY A 154 -19.18 -3.43 18.80
N ALA A 155 -18.25 -3.32 17.86
CA ALA A 155 -17.35 -4.43 17.51
C ALA A 155 -16.41 -4.77 18.68
N ASN A 156 -16.32 -6.06 19.02
CA ASN A 156 -15.33 -6.55 19.97
C ASN A 156 -13.96 -6.75 19.29
N ILE A 157 -12.94 -7.05 20.09
CA ILE A 157 -11.55 -7.21 19.63
C ILE A 157 -11.43 -8.29 18.54
N ALA A 158 -12.08 -9.44 18.72
CA ALA A 158 -12.01 -10.53 17.75
C ALA A 158 -12.70 -10.15 16.43
N GLN A 159 -13.85 -9.49 16.49
CA GLN A 159 -14.55 -8.99 15.30
C GLN A 159 -13.69 -7.98 14.55
N GLY A 160 -13.13 -6.99 15.25
CA GLY A 160 -12.22 -6.00 14.65
C GLY A 160 -11.00 -6.66 14.00
N PHE A 161 -10.38 -7.62 14.69
CA PHE A 161 -9.25 -8.39 14.16
C PHE A 161 -9.60 -9.10 12.85
N PHE A 162 -10.70 -9.86 12.79
CA PHE A 162 -11.07 -10.58 11.57
C PHE A 162 -11.51 -9.64 10.44
N ILE A 163 -12.16 -8.51 10.76
CA ILE A 163 -12.46 -7.46 9.77
C ILE A 163 -11.16 -6.97 9.12
N GLU A 164 -10.16 -6.60 9.91
CA GLU A 164 -8.86 -6.16 9.41
C GLU A 164 -8.14 -7.24 8.59
N VAL A 165 -8.21 -8.52 9.02
CA VAL A 165 -7.64 -9.65 8.28
C VAL A 165 -8.29 -9.78 6.90
N PHE A 166 -9.62 -9.76 6.80
CA PHE A 166 -10.31 -9.89 5.50
C PHE A 166 -10.07 -8.69 4.59
N LEU A 167 -10.13 -7.47 5.12
CA LEU A 167 -9.88 -6.24 4.34
C LEU A 167 -8.43 -6.19 3.83
N THR A 168 -7.46 -6.54 4.68
CA THR A 168 -6.04 -6.57 4.30
C THR A 168 -5.74 -7.70 3.31
N THR A 169 -6.37 -8.86 3.50
CA THR A 169 -6.25 -9.98 2.55
C THR A 169 -6.78 -9.58 1.18
N GLN A 170 -7.92 -8.90 1.12
CA GLN A 170 -8.46 -8.38 -0.14
C GLN A 170 -7.50 -7.39 -0.81
N LEU A 171 -6.94 -6.44 -0.05
CA LEU A 171 -5.96 -5.48 -0.58
C LEU A 171 -4.73 -6.20 -1.15
N VAL A 172 -4.14 -7.13 -0.39
CA VAL A 172 -2.96 -7.88 -0.81
C VAL A 172 -3.26 -8.77 -2.01
N PHE A 173 -4.42 -9.44 -2.02
CA PHE A 173 -4.84 -10.28 -3.14
C PHE A 173 -4.94 -9.48 -4.44
N VAL A 174 -5.61 -8.32 -4.40
CA VAL A 174 -5.72 -7.43 -5.58
C VAL A 174 -4.34 -7.00 -6.06
N ILE A 175 -3.44 -6.62 -5.16
CA ILE A 175 -2.08 -6.20 -5.53
C ILE A 175 -1.29 -7.36 -6.13
N LEU A 176 -1.35 -8.57 -5.56
CA LEU A 176 -0.66 -9.73 -6.14
C LEU A 176 -1.22 -10.08 -7.52
N MET A 177 -2.53 -10.08 -7.71
CA MET A 177 -3.16 -10.38 -9.00
C MET A 177 -2.88 -9.31 -10.07
N LEU A 178 -2.62 -8.06 -9.68
CA LEU A 178 -2.36 -6.97 -10.63
C LEU A 178 -0.86 -6.72 -10.86
N ALA A 179 -0.03 -6.94 -9.84
CA ALA A 179 1.40 -6.67 -9.89
C ALA A 179 2.26 -7.90 -10.19
N VAL A 180 1.79 -9.10 -9.84
CA VAL A 180 2.56 -10.35 -10.00
C VAL A 180 1.99 -11.20 -11.14
N GLU A 181 0.67 -11.27 -11.30
CA GLU A 181 0.05 -12.05 -12.38
C GLU A 181 0.04 -11.26 -13.70
N LYS A 182 0.62 -11.85 -14.75
CA LYS A 182 0.76 -11.21 -16.06
C LYS A 182 -0.48 -11.47 -16.92
N HIS A 183 -1.35 -10.49 -17.04
CA HIS A 183 -2.40 -10.47 -18.08
C HIS A 183 -2.37 -9.13 -18.81
N ARG A 184 -3.03 -9.01 -19.98
CA ARG A 184 -3.00 -7.80 -20.84
C ARG A 184 -3.39 -6.48 -20.13
N SER A 185 -3.90 -6.51 -18.91
CA SER A 185 -4.33 -5.32 -18.15
C SER A 185 -3.39 -4.94 -16.99
N THR A 186 -2.15 -5.45 -16.93
CA THR A 186 -1.17 -5.04 -15.91
C THR A 186 -0.88 -3.52 -15.91
N PHE A 187 -1.04 -2.83 -17.04
CA PHE A 187 -0.98 -1.35 -17.10
C PHE A 187 -2.21 -0.64 -16.49
N LEU A 188 -3.35 -1.34 -16.38
CA LEU A 188 -4.60 -0.84 -15.80
C LEU A 188 -4.72 -1.14 -14.29
N ALA A 189 -3.68 -1.68 -13.66
CA ALA A 189 -3.67 -2.07 -12.25
C ALA A 189 -4.23 -1.00 -11.28
N PRO A 190 -4.07 0.33 -11.48
CA PRO A 190 -4.67 1.30 -10.57
C PRO A 190 -6.08 1.77 -10.99
N VAL A 191 -6.56 1.48 -12.21
CA VAL A 191 -7.82 2.03 -12.77
C VAL A 191 -8.48 1.06 -13.75
N SER A 192 -8.96 -0.11 -13.32
CA SER A 192 -9.81 -0.93 -14.19
C SER A 192 -11.24 -0.39 -14.28
N THR A 193 -11.40 0.78 -14.89
CA THR A 193 -12.65 1.29 -15.48
C THR A 193 -12.30 2.10 -16.72
N LEU A 194 -12.23 1.44 -17.88
CA LEU A 194 -12.78 1.88 -19.18
C LEU A 194 -12.39 0.83 -20.25
N PRO A 195 -13.27 0.57 -21.24
CA PRO A 195 -13.12 -0.52 -22.21
C PRO A 195 -11.97 -0.25 -23.19
N ALA A 196 -11.33 -1.34 -23.61
CA ALA A 196 -10.12 -1.34 -24.43
C ALA A 196 -10.36 -1.12 -25.94
N ASP A 197 -11.57 -0.70 -26.36
CA ASP A 197 -11.94 -0.66 -27.78
C ASP A 197 -12.66 0.67 -28.11
N LEU A 198 -11.90 1.64 -28.62
CA LEU A 198 -12.32 2.73 -29.52
C LEU A 198 -11.09 3.35 -30.21
#